data_AF-T4VF93-F1
#
_entry.id   AF-T4VF93-F1
#
_cell.length_a   1.000
_cell.length_b   1.000
_cell.length_c   1.000
_cell.angle_alpha   90.00
_cell.angle_beta   90.00
_cell.angle_gamma   90.00
#
_symmetry.space_group_name_H-M   'P 1'
#
loop_
_entity.id
_entity.type
_entity.pdbx_description
1 polymer ?
#
loop_
_entity_poly.entity_id
_entity_poly.type
_entity_poly.pdbx_seq_one_letter_code
_entity_poly.pdbx_strand_id
1 'polypeptide(L)'
;MNYLKVITDKELSQSEKILMIYFLHHYKSSGISTSYKRISEELNITKPTLIKAIKGLEDKGIIRKENNTNILGGVGVNTYKVITNKYL
;
A
#
# COMPACT_ATOMS: atom_id res chain seq x y z
N MET A 1 8.37 22.66 5.97
CA MET A 1 8.18 21.46 6.81
C MET A 1 6.87 20.80 6.37
N ASN A 2 6.92 19.62 5.75
CA ASN A 2 5.71 18.83 5.52
C ASN A 2 5.41 18.06 6.80
N TYR A 3 4.50 18.57 7.61
CA TYR A 3 3.99 17.83 8.76
C TYR A 3 3.24 16.59 8.23
N LEU A 4 3.60 15.41 8.72
CA LEU A 4 2.86 14.18 8.42
C LEU A 4 1.43 14.36 8.94
N LYS A 5 0.46 14.39 8.01
CA LYS A 5 -0.95 14.51 8.35
C LYS A 5 -1.40 13.23 9.07
N VAL A 6 -1.90 13.36 10.29
CA VAL A 6 -2.59 12.26 10.97
C VAL A 6 -3.89 12.00 10.23
N ILE A 7 -4.05 10.80 9.68
CA ILE A 7 -5.26 10.39 8.95
C ILE A 7 -6.10 9.53 9.88
N THR A 8 -7.37 9.89 9.98
CA THR A 8 -8.35 9.16 10.78
C THR A 8 -9.04 8.08 9.96
N ASP A 9 -9.64 7.10 10.62
CA ASP A 9 -10.38 6.03 9.94
C ASP A 9 -11.55 6.59 9.09
N LYS A 10 -12.15 7.72 9.49
CA LYS A 10 -13.23 8.39 8.76
C LYS A 10 -12.81 8.92 7.39
N GLU A 11 -11.52 9.17 7.20
CA GLU A 11 -10.96 9.64 5.94
C GLU A 11 -10.62 8.48 4.99
N LEU A 12 -10.79 7.23 5.41
CA LEU A 12 -10.54 6.04 4.61
C LEU A 12 -11.85 5.35 4.22
N SER A 13 -11.97 5.03 2.93
CA SER A 13 -12.98 4.10 2.44
C SER A 13 -12.75 2.69 2.98
N GLN A 14 -13.78 1.84 2.96
CA GLN A 14 -13.66 0.47 3.44
C GLN A 14 -12.57 -0.33 2.71
N SER A 15 -12.45 -0.17 1.38
CA SER A 15 -11.39 -0.82 0.60
C SER A 15 -9.98 -0.35 1.02
N GLU A 16 -9.82 0.94 1.34
CA GLU A 16 -8.55 1.49 1.82
C GLU A 16 -8.21 0.97 3.23
N LYS A 17 -9.19 0.86 4.13
CA LYS A 17 -9.00 0.27 5.46
C LYS A 17 -8.51 -1.18 5.37
N ILE A 18 -9.20 -2.00 4.58
CA ILE A 18 -8.85 -3.42 4.41
C ILE A 18 -7.45 -3.54 3.80
N LEU A 19 -7.15 -2.76 2.77
CA LEU A 19 -5.82 -2.77 2.14
C LEU A 19 -4.72 -2.30 3.11
N MET A 20 -5.02 -1.33 3.98
CA MET A 20 -4.06 -0.86 4.98
C MET A 20 -3.77 -1.92 6.04
N ILE A 21 -4.79 -2.64 6.53
CA ILE A 21 -4.62 -3.77 7.44
C ILE A 21 -3.77 -4.87 6.79
N TYR A 22 -4.09 -5.21 5.54
CA TYR A 22 -3.32 -6.16 4.75
C TYR A 22 -1.85 -5.74 4.66
N PHE A 23 -1.61 -4.46 4.35
CA PHE A 23 -0.24 -3.97 4.27
C PHE A 23 0.47 -4.03 5.61
N LEU A 24 -0.15 -3.58 6.71
CA LEU A 24 0.46 -3.63 8.03
C LEU A 24 0.77 -5.07 8.47
N HIS A 25 -0.08 -6.04 8.15
CA HIS A 25 0.14 -7.45 8.46
C HIS A 25 1.34 -8.04 7.70
N HIS A 26 1.52 -7.65 6.43
CA HIS A 26 2.61 -8.15 5.59
C HIS A 26 3.85 -7.24 5.56
N TYR A 27 3.82 -6.11 6.26
CA TYR A 27 4.88 -5.11 6.23
C TYR A 27 6.16 -5.67 6.86
N LYS A 28 7.24 -5.67 6.08
CA LYS A 28 8.60 -5.93 6.56
C LYS A 28 9.41 -4.63 6.50
N SER A 29 10.60 -4.62 7.10
CA SER A 29 11.50 -3.46 7.10
C SER A 29 11.82 -2.90 5.70
N SER A 30 11.74 -3.74 4.66
CA SER A 30 11.95 -3.38 3.26
C SER A 30 10.68 -2.93 2.52
N GLY A 31 9.50 -2.93 3.16
CA GLY A 31 8.20 -2.75 2.51
C GLY A 31 7.52 -4.07 2.16
N ILE A 32 6.60 -4.00 1.18
CA ILE A 32 5.75 -5.12 0.76
C ILE A 32 5.91 -5.30 -0.73
N SER A 33 6.51 -6.41 -1.13
CA SER A 33 6.67 -6.80 -2.53
C SER A 33 5.62 -7.85 -2.88
N THR A 34 4.57 -7.46 -3.60
CA THR A 34 3.46 -8.35 -3.97
C THR A 34 2.88 -7.98 -5.34
N SER A 35 2.10 -8.88 -5.93
CA SER A 35 1.40 -8.63 -7.20
C SER A 35 -0.05 -8.22 -6.94
N TYR A 36 -0.64 -7.45 -7.85
CA TYR A 36 -2.07 -7.11 -7.75
C TYR A 36 -2.97 -8.34 -7.77
N LYS A 37 -2.59 -9.37 -8.54
CA LYS A 37 -3.32 -10.63 -8.60
C LYS A 37 -3.42 -11.25 -7.20
N ARG A 38 -2.28 -11.38 -6.51
CA ARG A 38 -2.22 -11.95 -5.17
C ARG A 38 -3.04 -11.15 -4.16
N ILE A 39 -2.92 -9.83 -4.15
CA ILE A 39 -3.71 -8.98 -3.23
C ILE A 39 -5.22 -9.15 -3.52
N SER A 40 -5.61 -9.09 -4.80
CA SER A 40 -7.02 -9.25 -5.20
C SER A 40 -7.60 -10.61 -4.79
N GLU A 41 -6.82 -11.68 -4.92
CA GLU A 41 -7.21 -13.04 -4.51
C GLU A 41 -7.32 -13.16 -2.97
N GLU A 42 -6.32 -12.70 -2.22
CA GLU A 42 -6.30 -12.80 -0.75
C GLU A 42 -7.37 -11.91 -0.09
N LEU A 43 -7.68 -10.74 -0.68
CA LEU A 43 -8.70 -9.82 -0.16
C LEU A 43 -10.09 -10.02 -0.78
N ASN A 44 -10.22 -10.93 -1.76
CA ASN A 44 -11.44 -11.13 -2.54
C ASN A 44 -12.03 -9.80 -3.09
N ILE A 45 -11.17 -8.94 -3.65
CA ILE A 45 -11.56 -7.66 -4.26
C ILE A 45 -11.19 -7.61 -5.73
N THR A 46 -12.04 -6.97 -6.52
CA THR A 46 -11.78 -6.78 -7.95
C THR A 46 -10.56 -5.87 -8.16
N LYS A 47 -9.86 -6.11 -9.27
CA LYS A 47 -8.69 -5.31 -9.65
C LYS A 47 -8.99 -3.79 -9.74
N PRO A 48 -10.13 -3.32 -10.29
CA PRO A 48 -10.48 -1.89 -10.27
C PRO A 48 -10.58 -1.32 -8.85
N THR A 49 -11.22 -2.05 -7.92
CA THR A 49 -11.34 -1.64 -6.52
C THR A 49 -9.99 -1.57 -5.83
N LEU A 50 -9.12 -2.57 -6.06
CA LEU A 50 -7.76 -2.59 -5.54
C LEU A 50 -6.94 -1.38 -6.05
N ILE A 51 -6.96 -1.11 -7.36
CA ILE A 51 -6.23 0.02 -7.95
C ILE A 51 -6.73 1.35 -7.37
N LYS A 52 -8.05 1.50 -7.23
CA LYS A 52 -8.65 2.70 -6.63
C LYS A 52 -8.22 2.89 -5.18
N ALA A 53 -8.19 1.80 -4.39
CA ALA A 53 -7.74 1.85 -3.00
C ALA A 53 -6.26 2.19 -2.88
N ILE A 54 -5.39 1.59 -3.70
CA ILE A 54 -3.95 1.92 -3.75
C ILE A 54 -3.78 3.41 -4.06
N LYS A 55 -4.40 3.89 -5.14
CA LYS A 55 -4.31 5.30 -5.53
C LYS A 55 -4.81 6.22 -4.41
N GLY A 56 -5.92 5.87 -3.77
CA GLY A 56 -6.47 6.65 -2.67
C GLY A 56 -5.55 6.74 -1.44
N LEU A 57 -4.81 5.68 -1.13
CA LEU A 57 -3.78 5.67 -0.08
C LEU A 57 -2.51 6.44 -0.50
N GLU A 58 -2.12 6.39 -1.78
CA GLU A 58 -0.99 7.17 -2.34
C GLU A 58 -1.29 8.67 -2.33
N ASP A 59 -2.47 9.08 -2.83
CA ASP A 59 -2.93 10.48 -2.86
C ASP A 59 -3.02 11.08 -1.45
N LYS A 60 -3.28 10.24 -0.44
CA LYS A 60 -3.30 10.61 0.98
C LYS A 60 -1.91 10.60 1.63
N GLY A 61 -0.86 10.17 0.93
CA GLY A 61 0.49 10.10 1.47
C GLY A 61 0.69 9.02 2.54
N ILE A 62 -0.15 7.99 2.57
CA ILE A 62 -0.08 6.88 3.54
C ILE A 62 0.91 5.82 3.05
N ILE A 63 0.91 5.56 1.74
CA ILE A 63 1.81 4.61 1.10
C ILE A 63 2.57 5.28 -0.03
N ARG A 64 3.70 4.69 -0.39
CA ARG A 64 4.45 5.04 -1.58
C ARG A 64 4.83 3.79 -2.34
N LYS A 65 4.58 3.77 -3.64
CA LYS A 65 5.16 2.77 -4.54
C LYS A 65 6.64 3.03 -4.76
N GLU A 66 7.46 2.01 -4.57
CA GLU A 66 8.87 2.03 -4.93
C GLU A 66 9.06 1.39 -6.31
N ASN A 67 9.61 2.16 -7.25
CA ASN A 67 10.05 1.63 -8.52
C ASN A 67 11.37 0.91 -8.31
N ASN A 68 11.31 -0.41 -8.15
CA ASN A 68 12.50 -1.24 -8.06
C ASN A 68 13.04 -1.48 -9.48
N THR A 69 13.94 -0.61 -9.95
CA THR A 69 14.65 -0.77 -11.22
C THR A 69 15.72 -1.88 -11.19
N ASN A 70 16.03 -2.44 -10.02
CA ASN A 70 17.12 -3.39 -9.82
C ASN A 70 16.70 -4.85 -9.64
N ILE A 71 15.43 -5.22 -9.83
CA ILE A 71 15.04 -6.63 -9.81
C ILE A 71 15.27 -7.20 -11.22
N LEU A 72 16.51 -7.66 -11.47
CA LEU A 72 16.85 -8.50 -12.61
C LEU A 72 15.85 -9.68 -12.67
N GLY A 73 14.88 -9.61 -13.59
CA GLY A 73 13.90 -10.68 -13.84
C GLY A 73 12.50 -10.51 -13.21
N GLY A 74 12.24 -9.45 -12.44
CA GLY A 74 10.98 -9.28 -11.70
C GLY A 74 9.86 -8.56 -12.48
N VAL A 75 9.44 -9.07 -13.63
CA VAL A 75 8.32 -8.48 -14.39
C VAL A 75 7.01 -8.74 -13.64
N GLY A 76 6.50 -7.74 -12.90
CA GLY A 76 5.13 -7.77 -12.33
C GLY A 76 5.01 -7.71 -10.81
N VAL A 77 6.10 -7.52 -10.07
CA VAL A 77 6.05 -7.31 -8.61
C VAL A 77 6.01 -5.81 -8.29
N ASN A 78 4.99 -5.37 -7.55
CA ASN A 78 4.91 -4.00 -7.05
C ASN A 78 5.46 -3.98 -5.62
N THR A 79 6.33 -3.00 -5.32
CA THR A 79 6.83 -2.80 -3.96
C THR A 79 6.20 -1.55 -3.37
N TYR A 80 5.59 -1.68 -2.18
CA TYR A 80 4.95 -0.59 -1.45
C TYR A 80 5.61 -0.38 -0.10
N LYS A 81 5.83 0.88 0.28
CA LYS A 81 6.17 1.26 1.65
C LYS A 81 5.02 2.01 2.29
N VAL A 82 4.57 1.54 3.45
CA VAL A 82 3.76 2.31 4.38
C VAL A 82 4.64 3.37 5.00
N ILE A 83 4.19 4.62 4.98
CA ILE A 83 4.87 5.75 5.58
C ILE A 83 4.47 5.76 7.06
N THR A 84 5.28 5.10 7.88
CA THR A 84 5.13 5.12 9.33
C THR A 84 6.07 6.15 9.94
N ASN A 85 5.64 6.79 11.03
CA ASN A 85 6.52 7.65 11.80
C ASN A 85 7.52 6.74 12.55
N LYS A 86 8.82 6.87 12.26
CA LYS A 86 9.88 6.05 12.91
C LYS A 86 10.11 6.39 14.39
N TYR A 87 9.34 7.32 14.96
CA TYR A 87 9.51 7.86 16.30
C TYR A 87 8.30 7.62 17.23
N LEU A 88 7.47 6.61 16.94
CA LEU A 88 6.51 6.07 17.92
C LEU A 88 7.10 4.82 18.57
#